data_AF-B9XP12-F1
#
_entry.id   AF-B9XP12-F1
#
_cell.length_a   1.000
_cell.length_b   1.000
_cell.length_c   1.000
_cell.angle_alpha   90.00
_cell.angle_beta   90.00
_cell.angle_gamma   90.00
#
_symmetry.space_group_name_H-M   'P 1'
#
loop_
_entity.id
_entity.type
_entity.pdbx_description
1 polymer ?
#
loop_
_entity_poly.entity_id
_entity_poly.type
_entity_poly.pdbx_seq_one_letter_code
_entity_poly.pdbx_strand_id
1 'polypeptide(L)'
;MFKSLLLAGLLAGPLLALNTMAQSREDIHWGPLDVYSDDSGNQYAYWDDPNNWGGFVVPSVYDTNQVNTYYNAAFDSEIVTCLVTNNAEVGQLMAGFGGGGTLVITNGAHFRAGFSYGGQWTGIGFVHGPGTLIIGPGSDFTCASHLWVGQGTANQGTVIINGGTIHIPSGQLGVSWNGIGGTNYITITNGGALYMSQWSPQTLGAPGSGAANIGIMDIGANSQVVITNNQLGFMNTLITNGQLIAFGGLGTISAVYNPSANITVLTGLAPSGSDTPVFSVQPTNSIVLLGGTATLRAAASPATGYQWMFNSAPLADSGGVSGSHSATLTISNFNAAQAGVYSVVATNGSPVSQNDRNYASSQGVSVSAESFSLYPVITINGINGNTYAVQYTTSLTPPVTWTTLSTTTVGTGPAYIVDPATPMGIKRFYRVILQ
;
A
#
# COMPACT_ATOMS: atom_id res chain seq x y z
N MET A 1 -64.86 -46.93 19.67
CA MET A 1 -63.83 -47.92 20.07
C MET A 1 -62.52 -47.18 20.30
N PHE A 2 -61.92 -47.36 21.49
CA PHE A 2 -60.50 -47.22 21.91
C PHE A 2 -59.55 -46.18 21.24
N LYS A 3 -58.58 -45.52 21.88
CA LYS A 3 -58.21 -45.11 23.26
C LYS A 3 -56.80 -44.49 23.10
N SER A 4 -56.50 -43.31 23.71
CA SER A 4 -55.22 -42.90 24.35
C SER A 4 -53.89 -42.88 23.52
N LEU A 5 -52.83 -42.07 23.72
CA LEU A 5 -52.36 -41.23 24.84
C LEU A 5 -51.21 -40.28 24.37
N LEU A 6 -51.15 -39.09 24.98
CA LEU A 6 -50.02 -38.25 25.45
C LEU A 6 -48.60 -38.25 24.82
N LEU A 7 -48.13 -36.99 24.62
CA LEU A 7 -46.93 -36.34 25.19
C LEU A 7 -45.51 -36.71 24.69
N ALA A 8 -44.89 -35.75 23.99
CA ALA A 8 -43.52 -35.33 24.28
C ALA A 8 -43.35 -33.85 23.90
N GLY A 9 -43.26 -32.99 24.92
CA GLY A 9 -42.59 -31.70 24.76
C GLY A 9 -41.07 -31.89 24.76
N LEU A 10 -40.39 -30.84 24.32
CA LEU A 10 -38.96 -30.52 24.54
C LEU A 10 -37.96 -31.10 23.53
N LEU A 11 -37.56 -30.23 22.59
CA LEU A 11 -36.19 -30.01 22.06
C LEU A 11 -36.32 -28.82 21.07
N ALA A 12 -36.13 -27.58 21.54
CA ALA A 12 -34.86 -26.88 21.55
C ALA A 12 -34.29 -26.66 20.14
N GLY A 13 -34.31 -25.39 19.71
CA GLY A 13 -33.62 -24.93 18.51
C GLY A 13 -34.40 -23.77 17.87
N PRO A 14 -34.04 -22.49 18.07
CA PRO A 14 -34.45 -21.47 17.11
C PRO A 14 -33.97 -21.94 15.74
N LEU A 15 -34.86 -21.87 14.74
CA LEU A 15 -34.52 -22.03 13.33
C LEU A 15 -33.48 -20.97 12.94
N LEU A 16 -32.22 -21.28 13.23
CA LEU A 16 -31.05 -20.68 12.62
C LEU A 16 -30.94 -21.28 11.22
N ALA A 17 -30.94 -20.38 10.24
CA ALA A 17 -30.50 -20.55 8.87
C ALA A 17 -31.30 -21.55 8.01
N LEU A 18 -32.32 -21.02 7.34
CA LEU A 18 -32.62 -21.43 5.98
C LEU A 18 -32.48 -20.20 5.06
N ASN A 19 -31.24 -19.72 4.89
CA ASN A 19 -30.90 -18.94 3.70
C ASN A 19 -30.82 -19.94 2.55
N THR A 20 -31.96 -20.20 1.90
CA THR A 20 -31.98 -20.83 0.58
C THR A 20 -31.31 -19.88 -0.41
N MET A 21 -29.98 -19.91 -0.52
CA MET A 21 -29.25 -19.23 -1.58
C MET A 21 -29.36 -20.05 -2.86
N ALA A 22 -30.49 -19.90 -3.54
CA ALA A 22 -30.56 -20.09 -4.98
C ALA A 22 -30.45 -18.69 -5.61
N GLN A 23 -29.27 -18.09 -5.58
CA GLN A 23 -29.02 -16.86 -6.33
C GLN A 23 -27.60 -16.84 -6.89
N SER A 24 -27.55 -16.59 -8.19
CA SER A 24 -26.38 -16.50 -9.07
C SER A 24 -25.37 -15.47 -8.60
N ARG A 25 -24.06 -15.79 -8.69
CA ARG A 25 -22.91 -14.88 -8.83
C ARG A 25 -23.26 -13.42 -8.53
N GLU A 26 -23.18 -13.01 -7.27
CA GLU A 26 -23.42 -11.62 -6.90
C GLU A 26 -22.10 -10.86 -6.98
N ASP A 27 -22.02 -9.94 -7.94
CA ASP A 27 -20.98 -8.93 -7.97
C ASP A 27 -21.33 -7.94 -6.86
N ILE A 28 -20.46 -7.83 -5.85
CA ILE A 28 -20.63 -6.90 -4.75
C ILE A 28 -19.82 -5.66 -5.10
N HIS A 29 -20.54 -4.55 -5.24
CA HIS A 29 -20.01 -3.33 -5.79
C HIS A 29 -19.39 -2.47 -4.68
N TRP A 30 -18.18 -1.98 -4.93
CA TRP A 30 -17.47 -1.04 -4.07
C TRP A 30 -18.18 0.31 -4.09
N GLY A 31 -18.62 0.77 -2.91
CA GLY A 31 -19.34 2.02 -2.72
C GLY A 31 -19.15 2.53 -1.30
N PRO A 32 -17.94 2.99 -0.93
CA PRO A 32 -17.57 3.37 0.42
C PRO A 32 -18.43 4.48 1.02
N LEU A 33 -18.94 4.22 2.22
CA LEU A 33 -19.65 5.18 3.05
C LEU A 33 -18.75 5.70 4.18
N ASP A 34 -17.91 4.83 4.75
CA ASP A 34 -17.01 5.14 5.85
C ASP A 34 -15.63 5.54 5.30
N VAL A 35 -15.60 6.74 4.72
CA VAL A 35 -14.42 7.34 4.07
C VAL A 35 -13.66 8.25 5.04
N TYR A 36 -12.34 8.15 5.05
CA TYR A 36 -11.45 9.10 5.71
C TYR A 36 -10.48 9.73 4.70
N SER A 37 -9.94 10.90 5.07
CA SER A 37 -8.99 11.64 4.24
C SER A 37 -7.65 11.80 4.92
N ASP A 38 -6.57 11.75 4.15
CA ASP A 38 -5.26 12.18 4.63
C ASP A 38 -5.12 13.72 4.57
N ASP A 39 -4.00 14.22 5.07
CA ASP A 39 -3.69 15.66 5.08
C ASP A 39 -3.54 16.27 3.67
N SER A 40 -3.37 15.43 2.64
CA SER A 40 -3.32 15.83 1.23
C SER A 40 -4.69 15.80 0.55
N GLY A 41 -5.75 15.41 1.29
CA GLY A 41 -7.10 15.28 0.79
C GLY A 41 -7.38 14.01 0.00
N ASN A 42 -6.44 13.04 -0.03
CA ASN A 42 -6.69 11.74 -0.64
C ASN A 42 -7.68 10.95 0.23
N GLN A 43 -8.61 10.26 -0.42
CA GLN A 43 -9.69 9.54 0.27
C GLN A 43 -9.43 8.04 0.29
N TYR A 44 -9.72 7.43 1.44
CA TYR A 44 -9.51 6.01 1.71
C TYR A 44 -10.70 5.41 2.44
N ALA A 45 -10.91 4.12 2.22
CA ALA A 45 -11.86 3.32 2.99
C ALA A 45 -11.35 1.88 3.11
N TYR A 46 -11.68 1.20 4.21
CA TYR A 46 -11.19 -0.13 4.48
C TYR A 46 -12.03 -1.22 3.80
N TRP A 47 -11.34 -2.24 3.27
CA TRP A 47 -11.94 -3.39 2.61
C TRP A 47 -12.87 -4.18 3.53
N ASP A 48 -12.49 -4.38 4.78
CA ASP A 48 -13.16 -5.25 5.75
C ASP A 48 -14.34 -4.59 6.46
N ASP A 49 -14.66 -3.35 6.09
CA ASP A 49 -15.84 -2.65 6.56
C ASP A 49 -17.05 -2.92 5.64
N PRO A 50 -18.11 -3.60 6.14
CA PRO A 50 -19.29 -3.88 5.35
C PRO A 50 -19.99 -2.62 4.83
N ASN A 51 -19.88 -1.48 5.50
CA ASN A 51 -20.50 -0.23 5.05
C ASN A 51 -19.94 0.27 3.72
N ASN A 52 -18.80 -0.27 3.28
CA ASN A 52 -18.15 0.14 2.04
C ASN A 52 -18.52 -0.71 0.81
N TRP A 53 -19.45 -1.64 0.99
CA TRP A 53 -19.86 -2.57 -0.03
C TRP A 53 -21.38 -2.60 -0.22
N GLY A 54 -21.80 -2.81 -1.46
CA GLY A 54 -23.19 -3.01 -1.83
C GLY A 54 -23.85 -4.10 -0.97
N GLY A 55 -25.05 -3.80 -0.47
CA GLY A 55 -25.79 -4.74 0.38
C GLY A 55 -25.21 -4.92 1.80
N PHE A 56 -24.20 -4.14 2.20
CA PHE A 56 -23.51 -4.26 3.49
C PHE A 56 -22.82 -5.61 3.66
N VAL A 57 -22.21 -6.14 2.59
CA VAL A 57 -21.57 -7.45 2.57
C VAL A 57 -20.13 -7.32 2.09
N VAL A 58 -19.17 -7.77 2.87
CA VAL A 58 -17.77 -7.82 2.43
C VAL A 58 -17.60 -9.01 1.44
N PRO A 59 -17.04 -8.78 0.23
CA PRO A 59 -16.78 -9.84 -0.72
C PRO A 59 -15.87 -10.91 -0.11
N SER A 60 -16.26 -12.18 -0.21
CA SER A 60 -15.51 -13.31 0.35
C SER A 60 -15.75 -14.61 -0.41
N VAL A 61 -14.87 -15.60 -0.22
CA VAL A 61 -15.08 -17.00 -0.63
C VAL A 61 -15.52 -17.83 0.58
N TYR A 62 -16.61 -18.58 0.44
CA TYR A 62 -17.15 -19.41 1.52
C TYR A 62 -16.73 -20.88 1.41
N ASP A 63 -16.70 -21.42 0.18
CA ASP A 63 -16.25 -22.78 -0.10
C ASP A 63 -15.60 -22.81 -1.48
N THR A 64 -14.37 -23.30 -1.55
CA THR A 64 -13.60 -23.42 -2.80
C THR A 64 -13.93 -24.68 -3.59
N ASN A 65 -14.64 -25.64 -2.98
CA ASN A 65 -14.97 -26.94 -3.56
C ASN A 65 -16.38 -27.01 -4.16
N GLN A 66 -17.18 -25.96 -3.99
CA GLN A 66 -18.55 -25.87 -4.49
C GLN A 66 -18.65 -24.77 -5.56
N VAL A 67 -19.62 -24.93 -6.46
CA VAL A 67 -19.91 -23.93 -7.51
C VAL A 67 -20.70 -22.77 -6.89
N ASN A 68 -20.37 -21.53 -7.25
CA ASN A 68 -21.09 -20.32 -6.84
C ASN A 68 -21.10 -20.01 -5.33
N THR A 69 -20.11 -20.48 -4.57
CA THR A 69 -19.94 -20.18 -3.13
C THR A 69 -18.92 -19.08 -2.88
N TYR A 70 -19.07 -17.97 -3.60
CA TYR A 70 -18.19 -16.81 -3.52
C TYR A 70 -18.93 -15.51 -3.90
N TYR A 71 -18.47 -14.40 -3.34
CA TYR A 71 -18.78 -13.06 -3.81
C TYR A 71 -17.61 -12.50 -4.61
N ASN A 72 -17.95 -11.78 -5.68
CA ASN A 72 -16.98 -11.02 -6.45
C ASN A 72 -16.91 -9.59 -5.91
N ALA A 73 -15.76 -8.96 -6.07
CA ALA A 73 -15.57 -7.54 -5.79
C ALA A 73 -15.50 -6.77 -7.11
N ALA A 74 -16.44 -5.86 -7.32
CA ALA A 74 -16.51 -5.01 -8.51
C ALA A 74 -16.32 -3.53 -8.12
N PHE A 75 -15.44 -2.82 -8.81
CA PHE A 75 -15.22 -1.39 -8.58
C PHE A 75 -15.87 -0.58 -9.70
N ASP A 76 -16.87 0.23 -9.36
CA ASP A 76 -17.67 0.93 -10.36
C ASP A 76 -17.17 2.30 -10.73
N SER A 77 -16.97 3.24 -9.81
CA SER A 77 -16.45 4.56 -10.22
C SER A 77 -16.03 5.47 -9.07
N GLU A 78 -14.97 5.10 -8.34
CA GLU A 78 -14.60 5.83 -7.13
C GLU A 78 -13.17 6.37 -7.15
N ILE A 79 -13.01 7.60 -6.62
CA ILE A 79 -11.72 8.22 -6.29
C ILE A 79 -11.19 7.67 -4.95
N VAL A 80 -12.06 7.05 -4.15
CA VAL A 80 -11.71 6.49 -2.84
C VAL A 80 -10.89 5.23 -3.02
N THR A 81 -9.71 5.25 -2.42
CA THR A 81 -8.78 4.11 -2.44
C THR A 81 -9.20 3.07 -1.41
N CYS A 82 -9.42 1.84 -1.85
CA CYS A 82 -9.69 0.71 -0.98
C CYS A 82 -8.39 0.21 -0.33
N LEU A 83 -8.34 0.17 0.99
CA LEU A 83 -7.22 -0.40 1.74
C LEU A 83 -7.54 -1.80 2.24
N VAL A 84 -6.66 -2.75 1.89
CA VAL A 84 -6.63 -4.09 2.46
C VAL A 84 -5.46 -4.15 3.44
N THR A 85 -5.79 -4.27 4.73
CA THR A 85 -4.82 -4.35 5.83
C THR A 85 -4.80 -5.70 6.53
N ASN A 86 -5.77 -6.56 6.21
CA ASN A 86 -5.96 -7.92 6.72
C ASN A 86 -6.10 -8.90 5.55
N ASN A 87 -5.89 -10.19 5.80
CA ASN A 87 -6.03 -11.22 4.76
C ASN A 87 -7.46 -11.24 4.22
N ALA A 88 -7.59 -11.34 2.90
CA ALA A 88 -8.88 -11.38 2.21
C ALA A 88 -8.85 -12.36 1.04
N GLU A 89 -9.98 -12.98 0.73
CA GLU A 89 -10.11 -13.92 -0.37
C GLU A 89 -11.44 -13.74 -1.09
N VAL A 90 -11.42 -13.56 -2.41
CA VAL A 90 -12.62 -13.31 -3.23
C VAL A 90 -12.72 -14.24 -4.43
N GLY A 91 -13.94 -14.40 -4.95
CA GLY A 91 -14.18 -15.14 -6.17
C GLY A 91 -13.49 -14.50 -7.37
N GLN A 92 -13.85 -13.26 -7.67
CA GLN A 92 -13.19 -12.41 -8.67
C GLN A 92 -12.93 -11.03 -8.08
N LEU A 93 -11.79 -10.46 -8.43
CA LEU A 93 -11.53 -9.04 -8.26
C LEU A 93 -11.67 -8.37 -9.63
N MET A 94 -12.45 -7.29 -9.71
CA MET A 94 -12.68 -6.52 -10.93
C MET A 94 -12.52 -5.03 -10.61
N ALA A 95 -11.29 -4.54 -10.64
CA ALA A 95 -11.00 -3.11 -10.53
C ALA A 95 -11.23 -2.44 -11.90
N GLY A 96 -12.05 -1.38 -11.96
CA GLY A 96 -12.44 -0.75 -13.22
C GLY A 96 -13.70 -1.31 -13.87
N PHE A 97 -14.53 -2.05 -13.12
CA PHE A 97 -15.73 -2.71 -13.64
C PHE A 97 -16.69 -1.71 -14.28
N GLY A 98 -17.21 -0.76 -13.50
CA GLY A 98 -18.01 0.38 -13.96
C GLY A 98 -17.20 1.57 -14.49
N GLY A 99 -15.88 1.57 -14.25
CA GLY A 99 -14.93 2.63 -14.60
C GLY A 99 -14.28 3.35 -13.41
N GLY A 100 -13.10 2.91 -12.97
CA GLY A 100 -12.35 3.47 -11.84
C GLY A 100 -12.04 2.44 -10.74
N GLY A 101 -11.43 2.90 -9.64
CA GLY A 101 -11.12 2.08 -8.48
C GLY A 101 -9.64 1.76 -8.31
N THR A 102 -9.15 2.00 -7.10
CA THR A 102 -7.79 1.69 -6.66
C THR A 102 -7.86 0.78 -5.45
N LEU A 103 -7.21 -0.38 -5.55
CA LEU A 103 -7.03 -1.30 -4.43
C LEU A 103 -5.56 -1.28 -3.99
N VAL A 104 -5.32 -1.06 -2.70
CA VAL A 104 -3.98 -1.11 -2.09
C VAL A 104 -3.95 -2.22 -1.05
N ILE A 105 -3.07 -3.18 -1.25
CA ILE A 105 -2.78 -4.24 -0.28
C ILE A 105 -1.53 -3.84 0.49
N THR A 106 -1.66 -3.75 1.80
CA THR A 106 -0.62 -3.22 2.68
C THR A 106 -0.61 -3.94 4.03
N ASN A 107 0.27 -3.53 4.94
CA ASN A 107 0.38 -4.07 6.30
C ASN A 107 0.66 -5.59 6.36
N GLY A 108 1.31 -6.14 5.33
CA GLY A 108 1.62 -7.56 5.26
C GLY A 108 0.40 -8.45 4.95
N ALA A 109 -0.69 -7.87 4.45
CA ALA A 109 -1.88 -8.63 4.11
C ALA A 109 -1.65 -9.58 2.92
N HIS A 110 -2.29 -10.74 2.99
CA HIS A 110 -2.35 -11.73 1.93
C HIS A 110 -3.72 -11.67 1.25
N PHE A 111 -3.78 -11.17 0.02
CA PHE A 111 -5.02 -11.09 -0.75
C PHE A 111 -5.08 -12.18 -1.81
N ARG A 112 -6.19 -12.92 -1.86
CA ARG A 112 -6.38 -14.04 -2.79
C ARG A 112 -7.58 -13.78 -3.69
N ALA A 113 -7.44 -14.04 -4.98
CA ALA A 113 -8.55 -13.94 -5.93
C ALA A 113 -8.56 -15.13 -6.88
N GLY A 114 -9.75 -15.52 -7.35
CA GLY A 114 -9.91 -16.57 -8.35
C GLY A 114 -9.99 -18.00 -7.81
N PHE A 115 -9.93 -18.18 -6.49
CA PHE A 115 -9.99 -19.49 -5.84
C PHE A 115 -11.45 -19.95 -5.69
N SER A 116 -12.00 -20.53 -6.75
CA SER A 116 -13.32 -21.19 -6.73
C SER A 116 -13.33 -22.40 -7.66
N TYR A 117 -14.36 -23.25 -7.55
CA TYR A 117 -14.51 -24.42 -8.40
C TYR A 117 -14.52 -24.03 -9.89
N GLY A 118 -13.51 -24.50 -10.64
CA GLY A 118 -13.31 -24.18 -12.06
C GLY A 118 -12.36 -23.00 -12.34
N GLY A 119 -11.94 -22.26 -11.30
CA GLY A 119 -11.06 -21.11 -11.40
C GLY A 119 -11.75 -19.88 -11.98
N GLN A 120 -11.52 -18.72 -11.39
CA GLN A 120 -12.06 -17.45 -11.90
C GLN A 120 -10.92 -16.46 -12.14
N TRP A 121 -10.99 -15.74 -13.25
CA TRP A 121 -9.99 -14.72 -13.60
C TRP A 121 -10.24 -13.43 -12.79
N THR A 122 -9.20 -12.63 -12.65
CA THR A 122 -9.20 -11.28 -12.05
C THR A 122 -8.93 -10.24 -13.14
N GLY A 123 -9.63 -9.11 -13.09
CA GLY A 123 -9.49 -8.00 -14.04
C GLY A 123 -9.07 -6.72 -13.34
N ILE A 124 -8.04 -6.06 -13.84
CA ILE A 124 -7.59 -4.72 -13.43
C ILE A 124 -7.67 -3.80 -14.65
N GLY A 125 -8.45 -2.72 -14.56
CA GLY A 125 -8.83 -1.92 -15.72
C GLY A 125 -9.80 -2.66 -16.66
N PHE A 126 -10.76 -3.39 -16.10
CA PHE A 126 -11.76 -4.21 -16.80
C PHE A 126 -13.15 -3.93 -16.18
N VAL A 127 -14.27 -3.83 -16.93
CA VAL A 127 -14.41 -3.75 -18.40
C VAL A 127 -14.32 -2.32 -18.92
N HIS A 128 -14.69 -1.36 -18.08
CA HIS A 128 -14.84 0.05 -18.46
C HIS A 128 -13.57 0.86 -18.16
N GLY A 129 -12.76 0.48 -17.17
CA GLY A 129 -11.49 1.15 -16.85
C GLY A 129 -11.62 2.63 -16.45
N PRO A 130 -10.58 3.25 -15.88
CA PRO A 130 -9.31 2.67 -15.46
C PRO A 130 -9.46 1.77 -14.22
N GLY A 131 -8.41 1.06 -13.83
CA GLY A 131 -8.39 0.30 -12.59
C GLY A 131 -6.97 0.07 -12.11
N THR A 132 -6.74 0.20 -10.80
CA THR A 132 -5.39 0.13 -10.23
C THR A 132 -5.31 -0.89 -9.10
N LEU A 133 -4.26 -1.71 -9.12
CA LEU A 133 -3.88 -2.60 -8.02
C LEU A 133 -2.46 -2.25 -7.55
N ILE A 134 -2.30 -2.00 -6.25
CA ILE A 134 -1.01 -1.70 -5.63
C ILE A 134 -0.74 -2.72 -4.53
N ILE A 135 0.44 -3.32 -4.54
CA ILE A 135 0.89 -4.29 -3.55
C ILE A 135 2.11 -3.70 -2.85
N GLY A 136 1.93 -3.32 -1.59
CA GLY A 136 2.95 -2.70 -0.76
C GLY A 136 3.91 -3.70 -0.11
N PRO A 137 4.94 -3.20 0.59
CA PRO A 137 5.98 -4.01 1.19
C PRO A 137 5.44 -5.10 2.12
N GLY A 138 6.00 -6.31 1.98
CA GLY A 138 5.65 -7.47 2.81
C GLY A 138 4.25 -8.05 2.56
N SER A 139 3.46 -7.45 1.67
CA SER A 139 2.11 -7.91 1.32
C SER A 139 2.15 -8.71 0.02
N ASP A 140 1.15 -9.56 -0.22
CA ASP A 140 1.03 -10.25 -1.51
C ASP A 140 -0.39 -10.35 -2.05
N PHE A 141 -0.42 -10.51 -3.37
CA PHE A 141 -1.62 -10.83 -4.13
C PHE A 141 -1.42 -12.16 -4.86
N THR A 142 -2.29 -13.13 -4.59
CA THR A 142 -2.28 -14.43 -5.26
C THR A 142 -3.53 -14.59 -6.13
N CYS A 143 -3.34 -14.76 -7.43
CA CYS A 143 -4.40 -15.01 -8.40
C CYS A 143 -4.38 -16.48 -8.83
N ALA A 144 -5.41 -17.25 -8.46
CA ALA A 144 -5.45 -18.69 -8.74
C ALA A 144 -5.46 -19.00 -10.25
N SER A 145 -6.19 -18.19 -11.02
CA SER A 145 -6.34 -18.30 -12.48
C SER A 145 -5.69 -17.09 -13.16
N HIS A 146 -6.32 -16.51 -14.17
CA HIS A 146 -5.75 -15.43 -14.97
C HIS A 146 -5.81 -14.06 -14.30
N LEU A 147 -4.74 -13.27 -14.46
CA LEU A 147 -4.75 -11.84 -14.17
C LEU A 147 -4.74 -11.07 -15.49
N TRP A 148 -5.85 -10.40 -15.79
CA TRP A 148 -6.00 -9.56 -16.96
C TRP A 148 -5.86 -8.09 -16.58
N VAL A 149 -4.94 -7.39 -17.23
CA VAL A 149 -4.66 -5.97 -16.99
C VAL A 149 -4.99 -5.20 -18.27
N GLY A 150 -6.04 -4.40 -18.24
CA GLY A 150 -6.52 -3.63 -19.39
C GLY A 150 -7.22 -4.45 -20.47
N GLN A 151 -7.88 -5.55 -20.08
CA GLN A 151 -8.80 -6.26 -20.97
C GLN A 151 -10.14 -5.51 -20.94
N GLY A 152 -10.57 -4.85 -22.02
CA GLY A 152 -11.81 -4.06 -22.00
C GLY A 152 -11.91 -2.99 -23.07
N THR A 153 -12.97 -2.17 -22.99
CA THR A 153 -13.31 -1.14 -23.99
C THR A 153 -12.79 0.25 -23.67
N ALA A 154 -12.33 0.50 -22.44
CA ALA A 154 -11.75 1.79 -22.05
C ALA A 154 -10.56 1.60 -21.07
N ASN A 155 -9.65 2.58 -21.14
CA ASN A 155 -8.20 2.43 -20.95
C ASN A 155 -7.70 2.44 -19.49
N GLN A 156 -6.50 1.87 -19.29
CA GLN A 156 -5.57 1.99 -18.13
C GLN A 156 -5.80 1.03 -16.95
N GLY A 157 -5.57 -0.26 -17.19
CA GLY A 157 -5.21 -1.20 -16.12
C GLY A 157 -3.77 -0.96 -15.66
N THR A 158 -3.60 -0.73 -14.36
CA THR A 158 -2.27 -0.49 -13.76
C THR A 158 -2.06 -1.43 -12.58
N VAL A 159 -0.96 -2.16 -12.59
CA VAL A 159 -0.51 -3.00 -11.47
C VAL A 159 0.85 -2.51 -10.98
N ILE A 160 0.96 -2.21 -9.68
CA ILE A 160 2.17 -1.71 -9.06
C ILE A 160 2.58 -2.68 -7.93
N ILE A 161 3.72 -3.34 -8.12
CA ILE A 161 4.33 -4.23 -7.12
C ILE A 161 5.49 -3.45 -6.48
N ASN A 162 5.20 -2.78 -5.36
CA ASN A 162 6.12 -1.88 -4.68
C ASN A 162 6.64 -2.54 -3.38
N GLY A 163 7.67 -3.38 -3.50
CA GLY A 163 8.19 -4.19 -2.39
C GLY A 163 7.27 -5.35 -1.95
N GLY A 164 6.10 -5.49 -2.56
CA GLY A 164 5.19 -6.62 -2.39
C GLY A 164 5.45 -7.77 -3.35
N THR A 165 4.57 -8.76 -3.36
CA THR A 165 4.68 -9.91 -4.27
C THR A 165 3.36 -10.22 -4.99
N ILE A 166 3.44 -10.64 -6.25
CA ILE A 166 2.30 -11.27 -6.96
C ILE A 166 2.63 -12.73 -7.27
N HIS A 167 1.66 -13.61 -7.06
CA HIS A 167 1.73 -15.02 -7.46
C HIS A 167 0.60 -15.39 -8.43
N ILE A 168 0.96 -15.99 -9.57
CA ILE A 168 0.05 -16.55 -10.58
C ILE A 168 0.43 -18.02 -10.83
N PRO A 169 0.08 -18.93 -9.90
CA PRO A 169 0.62 -20.29 -9.86
C PRO A 169 0.10 -21.20 -10.97
N SER A 170 -1.06 -20.90 -11.58
CA SER A 170 -1.62 -21.75 -12.63
C SER A 170 -2.21 -21.02 -13.83
N GLY A 171 -2.57 -19.74 -13.70
CA GLY A 171 -3.09 -18.95 -14.82
C GLY A 171 -2.04 -18.18 -15.61
N GLN A 172 -2.55 -17.44 -16.59
CA GLN A 172 -1.79 -16.54 -17.47
C GLN A 172 -1.90 -15.10 -16.96
N LEU A 173 -0.80 -14.36 -16.99
CA LEU A 173 -0.83 -12.90 -16.99
C LEU A 173 -1.11 -12.42 -18.41
N GLY A 174 -2.02 -11.47 -18.57
CA GLY A 174 -2.17 -10.73 -19.82
C GLY A 174 -2.33 -9.25 -19.56
N VAL A 175 -1.33 -8.47 -19.94
CA VAL A 175 -1.34 -7.01 -19.95
C VAL A 175 -1.66 -6.58 -21.38
N SER A 176 -2.71 -5.79 -21.58
CA SER A 176 -3.22 -5.44 -22.91
C SER A 176 -3.69 -6.64 -23.75
N TRP A 177 -3.95 -7.79 -23.13
CA TRP A 177 -4.41 -8.98 -23.85
C TRP A 177 -5.83 -8.76 -24.40
N ASN A 178 -6.00 -8.81 -25.72
CA ASN A 178 -7.28 -8.62 -26.42
C ASN A 178 -8.05 -7.31 -26.10
N GLY A 179 -7.41 -6.30 -25.51
CA GLY A 179 -8.04 -4.99 -25.28
C GLY A 179 -8.14 -4.15 -26.56
N ILE A 180 -9.00 -3.13 -26.58
CA ILE A 180 -9.27 -2.30 -27.78
C ILE A 180 -8.65 -0.89 -27.75
N GLY A 181 -7.65 -0.63 -26.90
CA GLY A 181 -6.84 0.60 -26.92
C GLY A 181 -6.06 0.86 -25.63
N GLY A 182 -5.09 1.78 -25.70
CA GLY A 182 -4.35 2.30 -24.55
C GLY A 182 -3.09 1.53 -24.18
N THR A 183 -2.29 2.11 -23.29
CA THR A 183 -1.13 1.44 -22.70
C THR A 183 -1.50 0.97 -21.30
N ASN A 184 -1.20 -0.27 -20.98
CA ASN A 184 -1.45 -0.86 -19.66
C ASN A 184 -0.13 -1.28 -19.03
N TYR A 185 -0.06 -1.17 -17.70
CA TYR A 185 1.23 -1.18 -17.01
C TYR A 185 1.27 -2.24 -15.93
N ILE A 186 2.40 -2.93 -15.86
CA ILE A 186 2.85 -3.60 -14.66
C ILE A 186 4.25 -3.10 -14.28
N THR A 187 4.37 -2.55 -13.09
CA THR A 187 5.62 -1.98 -12.59
C THR A 187 6.05 -2.74 -11.35
N ILE A 188 7.29 -3.25 -11.34
CA ILE A 188 7.86 -3.96 -10.20
C ILE A 188 9.05 -3.16 -9.67
N THR A 189 8.97 -2.66 -8.43
CA THR A 189 9.98 -1.79 -7.82
C THR A 189 10.24 -2.15 -6.36
N ASN A 190 11.31 -1.58 -5.79
CA ASN A 190 11.63 -1.63 -4.36
C ASN A 190 11.72 -3.06 -3.78
N GLY A 191 12.31 -3.99 -4.54
CA GLY A 191 12.43 -5.39 -4.10
C GLY A 191 11.19 -6.23 -4.41
N GLY A 192 10.24 -5.71 -5.18
CA GLY A 192 9.03 -6.41 -5.55
C GLY A 192 9.30 -7.65 -6.43
N ALA A 193 8.38 -8.60 -6.37
CA ALA A 193 8.49 -9.82 -7.15
C ALA A 193 7.18 -10.23 -7.82
N LEU A 194 7.28 -10.78 -9.03
CA LEU A 194 6.16 -11.37 -9.76
C LEU A 194 6.50 -12.81 -10.13
N TYR A 195 5.73 -13.77 -9.62
CA TYR A 195 5.89 -15.19 -9.91
C TYR A 195 4.76 -15.67 -10.81
N MET A 196 5.10 -16.29 -11.94
CA MET A 196 4.10 -16.82 -12.88
C MET A 196 4.51 -18.19 -13.45
N SER A 197 3.51 -19.02 -13.66
CA SER A 197 3.69 -20.38 -14.22
C SER A 197 3.71 -20.41 -15.74
N GLN A 198 3.10 -19.41 -16.40
CA GLN A 198 2.90 -19.40 -17.85
C GLN A 198 3.35 -18.09 -18.49
N TRP A 199 3.87 -18.19 -19.71
CA TRP A 199 4.15 -17.06 -20.60
C TRP A 199 3.72 -17.41 -22.01
N SER A 200 3.20 -16.43 -22.73
CA SER A 200 2.82 -16.53 -24.13
C SER A 200 3.32 -15.32 -24.92
N PRO A 201 3.33 -15.36 -26.27
CA PRO A 201 3.65 -14.18 -27.06
C PRO A 201 2.79 -12.96 -26.69
N GLN A 202 1.53 -13.15 -26.34
CA GLN A 202 0.56 -12.09 -26.08
C GLN A 202 0.52 -11.60 -24.63
N THR A 203 1.40 -12.09 -23.74
CA THR A 203 1.42 -11.72 -22.31
C THR A 203 1.46 -10.20 -22.10
N LEU A 204 2.14 -9.45 -22.96
CA LEU A 204 2.23 -7.98 -22.91
C LEU A 204 1.54 -7.31 -24.12
N GLY A 205 0.50 -7.94 -24.66
CA GLY A 205 -0.13 -7.57 -25.93
C GLY A 205 0.56 -8.25 -27.12
N ALA A 206 -0.05 -8.23 -28.30
CA ALA A 206 0.48 -8.91 -29.48
C ALA A 206 1.79 -8.25 -29.97
N PRO A 207 2.95 -8.92 -29.87
CA PRO A 207 4.22 -8.32 -30.25
C PRO A 207 4.23 -8.05 -31.76
N GLY A 208 4.57 -6.82 -32.17
CA GLY A 208 4.68 -6.45 -33.58
C GLY A 208 3.36 -6.18 -34.31
N SER A 209 2.19 -6.23 -33.65
CA SER A 209 0.98 -5.64 -34.24
C SER A 209 1.06 -4.13 -34.08
N GLY A 210 1.20 -3.37 -35.18
CA GLY A 210 1.28 -1.90 -35.17
C GLY A 210 -0.01 -1.18 -34.74
N ALA A 211 -0.73 -1.67 -33.74
CA ALA A 211 -2.05 -1.20 -33.34
C ALA A 211 -2.11 -0.92 -31.82
N ALA A 212 -2.25 0.36 -31.48
CA ALA A 212 -2.90 1.04 -30.34
C ALA A 212 -3.04 0.42 -28.92
N ASN A 213 -2.66 -0.83 -28.66
CA ASN A 213 -2.83 -1.49 -27.36
C ASN A 213 -1.55 -2.23 -26.95
N ILE A 214 -0.77 -1.60 -26.07
CA ILE A 214 0.58 -2.05 -25.70
C ILE A 214 0.62 -2.33 -24.19
N GLY A 215 1.01 -3.55 -23.82
CA GLY A 215 1.34 -3.88 -22.44
C GLY A 215 2.79 -3.54 -22.17
N ILE A 216 3.05 -2.81 -21.09
CA ILE A 216 4.40 -2.48 -20.65
C ILE A 216 4.65 -3.10 -19.28
N MET A 217 5.75 -3.85 -19.19
CA MET A 217 6.32 -4.34 -17.96
C MET A 217 7.63 -3.59 -17.68
N ASP A 218 7.67 -2.87 -16.56
CA ASP A 218 8.86 -2.15 -16.10
C ASP A 218 9.44 -2.79 -14.82
N ILE A 219 10.70 -3.21 -14.88
CA ILE A 219 11.42 -3.82 -13.76
C ILE A 219 12.45 -2.83 -13.21
N GLY A 220 12.23 -2.36 -12.00
CA GLY A 220 13.09 -1.43 -11.28
C GLY A 220 14.09 -2.09 -10.34
N ALA A 221 14.66 -1.29 -9.45
CA ALA A 221 15.74 -1.70 -8.55
C ALA A 221 15.39 -2.92 -7.70
N ASN A 222 16.33 -3.87 -7.64
CA ASN A 222 16.28 -5.09 -6.83
C ASN A 222 15.02 -5.94 -7.04
N SER A 223 14.31 -5.75 -8.17
CA SER A 223 13.03 -6.37 -8.45
C SER A 223 13.16 -7.48 -9.47
N GLN A 224 12.24 -8.44 -9.45
CA GLN A 224 12.32 -9.60 -10.33
C GLN A 224 10.98 -10.10 -10.85
N VAL A 225 11.03 -10.73 -12.02
CA VAL A 225 9.96 -11.56 -12.55
C VAL A 225 10.48 -12.97 -12.70
N VAL A 226 9.78 -13.95 -12.13
CA VAL A 226 10.17 -15.36 -12.16
C VAL A 226 9.08 -16.13 -12.91
N ILE A 227 9.51 -16.81 -13.96
CA ILE A 227 8.63 -17.52 -14.88
C ILE A 227 9.05 -18.97 -14.96
N THR A 228 8.10 -19.90 -14.91
CA THR A 228 8.41 -21.33 -15.10
C THR A 228 8.83 -21.63 -16.54
N ASN A 229 9.71 -22.63 -16.70
CA ASN A 229 10.31 -23.07 -17.97
C ASN A 229 11.27 -22.05 -18.61
N ASN A 230 11.88 -22.44 -19.74
CA ASN A 230 12.72 -21.56 -20.53
C ASN A 230 11.89 -20.62 -21.40
N GLN A 231 11.91 -19.33 -21.07
CA GLN A 231 11.15 -18.29 -21.76
C GLN A 231 12.01 -17.31 -22.56
N LEU A 232 13.32 -17.57 -22.68
CA LEU A 232 14.26 -16.63 -23.31
C LEU A 232 13.88 -16.28 -24.77
N GLY A 233 13.20 -17.19 -25.48
CA GLY A 233 12.75 -16.98 -26.86
C GLY A 233 11.78 -15.80 -27.04
N PHE A 234 11.05 -15.40 -25.99
CA PHE A 234 10.12 -14.26 -26.06
C PHE A 234 10.81 -12.92 -25.75
N MET A 235 11.86 -12.94 -24.93
CA MET A 235 12.37 -11.74 -24.26
C MET A 235 12.96 -10.72 -25.24
N ASN A 236 13.74 -11.19 -26.22
CA ASN A 236 14.40 -10.29 -27.18
C ASN A 236 13.40 -9.44 -27.98
N THR A 237 12.30 -10.04 -28.43
CA THR A 237 11.25 -9.34 -29.17
C THR A 237 10.56 -8.30 -28.30
N LEU A 238 10.23 -8.63 -27.06
CA LEU A 238 9.55 -7.72 -26.13
C LEU A 238 10.44 -6.53 -25.73
N ILE A 239 11.73 -6.77 -25.52
CA ILE A 239 12.72 -5.72 -25.23
C ILE A 239 12.86 -4.78 -26.44
N THR A 240 13.03 -5.35 -27.64
CA THR A 240 13.18 -4.56 -28.88
C THR A 240 11.95 -3.70 -29.18
N ASN A 241 10.75 -4.21 -28.85
CA ASN A 241 9.50 -3.49 -29.03
C ASN A 241 9.18 -2.49 -27.90
N GLY A 242 10.02 -2.38 -26.85
CA GLY A 242 9.78 -1.50 -25.72
C GLY A 242 8.62 -1.93 -24.80
N GLN A 243 8.21 -3.21 -24.87
CA GLN A 243 7.17 -3.78 -24.01
C GLN A 243 7.73 -4.30 -22.69
N LEU A 244 8.97 -4.78 -22.70
CA LEU A 244 9.70 -5.20 -21.51
C LEU A 244 10.89 -4.28 -21.30
N ILE A 245 10.78 -3.40 -20.31
CA ILE A 245 11.74 -2.32 -20.02
C ILE A 245 12.23 -2.41 -18.57
N ALA A 246 13.36 -1.77 -18.31
CA ALA A 246 13.88 -1.62 -16.96
C ALA A 246 14.12 -0.14 -16.66
N PHE A 247 13.85 0.28 -15.43
CA PHE A 247 14.07 1.65 -14.97
C PHE A 247 13.45 2.68 -15.93
N GLY A 248 12.16 2.56 -16.21
CA GLY A 248 11.46 3.51 -17.08
C GLY A 248 12.00 3.60 -18.51
N GLY A 249 12.64 2.53 -19.02
CA GLY A 249 13.17 2.45 -20.38
C GLY A 249 14.64 2.82 -20.54
N LEU A 250 15.32 3.10 -19.44
CA LEU A 250 16.69 3.62 -19.45
C LEU A 250 17.71 2.58 -18.95
N GLY A 251 17.25 1.58 -18.20
CA GLY A 251 18.04 0.42 -17.80
C GLY A 251 18.05 -0.66 -18.88
N THR A 252 18.65 -1.79 -18.54
CA THR A 252 18.63 -2.99 -19.40
C THR A 252 17.97 -4.15 -18.68
N ILE A 253 17.33 -5.04 -19.44
CA ILE A 253 16.75 -6.26 -18.89
C ILE A 253 17.80 -7.37 -18.93
N SER A 254 18.04 -8.01 -17.78
CA SER A 254 18.73 -9.29 -17.71
C SER A 254 17.70 -10.41 -17.70
N ALA A 255 17.81 -11.35 -18.63
CA ALA A 255 16.96 -12.53 -18.69
C ALA A 255 17.85 -13.78 -18.61
N VAL A 256 17.67 -14.58 -17.54
CA VAL A 256 18.50 -15.75 -17.26
C VAL A 256 17.62 -16.98 -17.05
N TYR A 257 17.88 -18.04 -17.82
CA TYR A 257 17.26 -19.34 -17.58
C TYR A 257 18.13 -20.19 -16.66
N ASN A 258 17.54 -20.71 -15.58
CA ASN A 258 18.16 -21.68 -14.67
C ASN A 258 17.58 -23.08 -14.95
N PRO A 259 18.34 -23.98 -15.60
CA PRO A 259 17.85 -25.32 -15.95
C PRO A 259 17.54 -26.21 -14.73
N SER A 260 18.29 -26.05 -13.63
CA SER A 260 18.12 -26.88 -12.43
C SER A 260 16.82 -26.58 -11.70
N ALA A 261 16.43 -25.30 -11.67
CA ALA A 261 15.15 -24.87 -11.10
C ALA A 261 14.02 -24.84 -12.14
N ASN A 262 14.33 -25.03 -13.42
CA ASN A 262 13.41 -24.91 -14.55
C ASN A 262 12.61 -23.59 -14.54
N ILE A 263 13.33 -22.47 -14.37
CA ILE A 263 12.75 -21.12 -14.35
C ILE A 263 13.57 -20.14 -15.18
N THR A 264 12.91 -19.18 -15.81
CA THR A 264 13.50 -17.94 -16.33
C THR A 264 13.29 -16.82 -15.33
N VAL A 265 14.37 -16.13 -14.97
CA VAL A 265 14.35 -14.96 -14.10
C VAL A 265 14.68 -13.73 -14.93
N LEU A 266 13.84 -12.70 -14.81
CA LEU A 266 14.03 -11.39 -15.39
C LEU A 266 14.35 -10.40 -14.27
N THR A 267 15.40 -9.60 -14.45
CA THR A 267 15.74 -8.50 -13.53
C THR A 267 16.05 -7.24 -14.31
N GLY A 268 15.76 -6.09 -13.69
CA GLY A 268 16.20 -4.80 -14.19
C GLY A 268 17.64 -4.55 -13.75
N LEU A 269 18.52 -4.25 -14.71
CA LEU A 269 19.83 -3.70 -14.45
C LEU A 269 19.75 -2.18 -14.62
N ALA A 270 20.16 -1.46 -13.58
CA ALA A 270 20.26 0.00 -13.66
C ALA A 270 21.15 0.39 -14.86
N PRO A 271 20.92 1.56 -15.47
CA PRO A 271 21.79 2.04 -16.54
C PRO A 271 23.25 1.96 -16.07
N SER A 272 24.15 1.50 -16.94
CA SER A 272 25.58 1.43 -16.62
C SER A 272 26.40 1.89 -17.81
N GLY A 273 27.07 3.03 -17.66
CA GLY A 273 28.01 3.62 -18.60
C GLY A 273 28.93 4.61 -17.88
N SER A 274 29.99 5.09 -18.52
CA SER A 274 30.92 6.09 -17.93
C SER A 274 30.23 7.37 -17.49
N ASP A 275 29.09 7.66 -18.11
CA ASP A 275 28.25 8.82 -17.84
C ASP A 275 27.06 8.49 -16.94
N THR A 276 26.90 7.28 -16.40
CA THR A 276 25.82 7.04 -15.43
C THR A 276 26.25 7.52 -14.04
N PRO A 277 25.49 8.41 -13.38
CA PRO A 277 25.75 8.74 -11.99
C PRO A 277 25.80 7.49 -11.12
N VAL A 278 26.84 7.34 -10.31
CA VAL A 278 26.92 6.30 -9.28
C VAL A 278 26.92 6.98 -7.93
N PHE A 279 26.00 6.58 -7.05
CA PHE A 279 25.95 7.09 -5.69
C PHE A 279 27.14 6.56 -4.88
N SER A 280 28.04 7.47 -4.48
CA SER A 280 29.11 7.21 -3.52
C SER A 280 28.66 7.43 -2.08
N VAL A 281 27.58 8.20 -1.87
CA VAL A 281 26.90 8.38 -0.59
C VAL A 281 25.42 8.15 -0.79
N GLN A 282 24.88 7.14 -0.10
CA GLN A 282 23.45 6.86 -0.05
C GLN A 282 22.80 7.71 1.07
N PRO A 283 21.53 8.12 0.91
CA PRO A 283 20.77 8.63 2.04
C PRO A 283 20.61 7.54 3.10
N THR A 284 20.32 7.95 4.33
CA THR A 284 20.11 7.02 5.46
C THR A 284 18.78 7.31 6.15
N ASN A 285 18.23 6.30 6.81
CA ASN A 285 16.99 6.43 7.58
C ASN A 285 17.14 7.51 8.66
N SER A 286 16.06 8.24 8.92
CA SER A 286 16.06 9.32 9.90
C SER A 286 14.80 9.28 10.76
N ILE A 287 14.97 9.56 12.04
CA ILE A 287 13.87 9.71 12.99
C ILE A 287 13.85 11.18 13.39
N VAL A 288 12.71 11.84 13.18
CA VAL A 288 12.59 13.30 13.35
C VAL A 288 11.42 13.59 14.27
N LEU A 289 11.62 14.50 15.22
CA LEU A 289 10.53 14.98 16.07
C LEU A 289 9.53 15.79 15.24
N LEU A 290 8.24 15.67 15.54
CA LEU A 290 7.23 16.57 14.96
C LEU A 290 7.59 18.05 15.21
N GLY A 291 7.52 18.85 14.17
CA GLY A 291 7.98 20.25 14.15
C GLY A 291 9.50 20.43 14.01
N GLY A 292 10.27 19.34 14.03
CA GLY A 292 11.72 19.35 13.84
C GLY A 292 12.16 19.53 12.38
N THR A 293 13.43 19.31 12.10
CA THR A 293 13.99 19.41 10.75
C THR A 293 14.60 18.08 10.32
N ALA A 294 14.14 17.53 9.20
CA ALA A 294 14.77 16.38 8.55
C ALA A 294 15.85 16.85 7.57
N THR A 295 16.97 16.15 7.51
CA THR A 295 18.02 16.40 6.50
C THR A 295 18.49 15.08 5.91
N LEU A 296 18.32 14.91 4.61
CA LEU A 296 18.77 13.75 3.85
C LEU A 296 19.89 14.17 2.91
N ARG A 297 20.90 13.32 2.76
CA ARG A 297 22.09 13.59 1.95
C ARG A 297 22.38 12.43 1.02
N ALA A 298 22.69 12.73 -0.23
CA ALA A 298 23.19 11.78 -1.19
C ALA A 298 24.28 12.42 -2.05
N ALA A 299 25.22 11.62 -2.55
CA ALA A 299 26.24 12.09 -3.47
C ALA A 299 26.41 11.07 -4.59
N ALA A 300 26.30 11.54 -5.82
CA ALA A 300 26.50 10.75 -7.02
C ALA A 300 27.47 11.41 -7.99
N SER A 301 28.20 10.59 -8.76
CA SER A 301 29.14 11.05 -9.78
C SER A 301 29.16 10.07 -10.96
N PRO A 302 29.25 10.55 -12.22
CA PRO A 302 29.08 11.94 -12.65
C PRO A 302 27.61 12.35 -12.59
N ALA A 303 27.23 13.31 -11.74
CA ALA A 303 25.85 13.83 -11.67
C ALA A 303 25.80 15.32 -12.03
N THR A 304 24.94 15.69 -12.97
CA THR A 304 24.64 17.09 -13.35
C THR A 304 23.34 17.61 -12.74
N GLY A 305 22.51 16.73 -12.18
CA GLY A 305 21.27 17.10 -11.50
C GLY A 305 20.77 16.04 -10.54
N TYR A 306 19.94 16.45 -9.58
CA TYR A 306 19.26 15.59 -8.62
C TYR A 306 17.75 15.86 -8.65
N GLN A 307 16.94 14.88 -8.25
CA GLN A 307 15.50 15.02 -8.00
C GLN A 307 15.13 14.11 -6.83
N TRP A 308 14.74 14.71 -5.70
CA TRP A 308 14.23 13.96 -4.56
C TRP A 308 12.80 13.52 -4.81
N MET A 309 12.48 12.32 -4.34
CA MET A 309 11.18 11.67 -4.43
C MET A 309 10.67 11.42 -3.01
N PHE A 310 9.37 11.62 -2.79
CA PHE A 310 8.65 11.21 -1.60
C PHE A 310 7.54 10.25 -2.01
N ASN A 311 7.56 9.03 -1.47
CA ASN A 311 6.63 7.96 -1.84
C ASN A 311 6.51 7.80 -3.37
N SER A 312 7.65 7.86 -4.06
CA SER A 312 7.79 7.78 -5.52
C SER A 312 7.24 8.98 -6.32
N ALA A 313 6.74 10.03 -5.67
CA ALA A 313 6.36 11.28 -6.33
C ALA A 313 7.50 12.33 -6.23
N PRO A 314 7.78 13.11 -7.29
CA PRO A 314 8.85 14.10 -7.26
C PRO A 314 8.52 15.25 -6.30
N LEU A 315 9.48 15.61 -5.45
CA LEU A 315 9.39 16.75 -4.55
C LEU A 315 9.75 18.06 -5.24
N ALA A 316 8.99 19.10 -4.93
CA ALA A 316 9.31 20.47 -5.28
C ALA A 316 9.62 21.28 -4.03
N ASP A 317 10.54 22.24 -4.15
CA ASP A 317 10.85 23.20 -3.09
C ASP A 317 9.60 24.03 -2.78
N SER A 318 8.95 23.74 -1.65
CA SER A 318 7.73 24.38 -1.16
C SER A 318 7.40 23.86 0.24
N GLY A 319 6.57 24.58 1.00
CA GLY A 319 5.97 24.05 2.23
C GLY A 319 6.97 23.54 3.29
N GLY A 320 8.16 24.14 3.38
CA GLY A 320 9.22 23.72 4.31
C GLY A 320 10.25 22.75 3.72
N VAL A 321 10.01 22.23 2.51
CA VAL A 321 10.97 21.46 1.71
C VAL A 321 11.91 22.39 0.95
N SER A 322 13.22 22.15 1.02
CA SER A 322 14.23 22.85 0.23
C SER A 322 15.34 21.91 -0.22
N GLY A 323 15.93 22.18 -1.39
CA GLY A 323 17.00 21.37 -1.96
C GLY A 323 16.50 20.13 -2.70
N SER A 324 15.25 20.10 -3.14
CA SER A 324 14.65 18.97 -3.87
C SER A 324 15.36 18.62 -5.18
N HIS A 325 16.14 19.55 -5.73
CA HIS A 325 16.99 19.34 -6.91
C HIS A 325 18.50 19.31 -6.60
N SER A 326 18.86 19.07 -5.34
CA SER A 326 20.26 19.09 -4.89
C SER A 326 20.65 17.78 -4.20
N ALA A 327 21.95 17.61 -3.95
CA ALA A 327 22.49 16.50 -3.17
C ALA A 327 21.95 16.44 -1.71
N THR A 328 21.39 17.54 -1.18
CA THR A 328 20.89 17.61 0.19
C THR A 328 19.44 18.10 0.22
N LEU A 329 18.53 17.27 0.73
CA LEU A 329 17.15 17.65 0.99
C LEU A 329 17.00 18.08 2.45
N THR A 330 16.35 19.22 2.68
CA THR A 330 15.98 19.69 4.01
C THR A 330 14.47 19.87 4.09
N ILE A 331 13.85 19.32 5.13
CA ILE A 331 12.42 19.46 5.41
C ILE A 331 12.28 20.06 6.80
N SER A 332 11.95 21.34 6.84
CA SER A 332 11.72 22.09 8.08
C SER A 332 10.27 21.93 8.57
N ASN A 333 10.05 22.07 9.87
CA ASN A 333 8.75 21.90 10.52
C ASN A 333 8.09 20.56 10.17
N PHE A 334 8.86 19.47 10.27
CA PHE A 334 8.50 18.13 9.84
C PHE A 334 7.18 17.66 10.47
N ASN A 335 6.21 17.25 9.67
CA ASN A 335 4.88 16.81 10.15
C ASN A 335 4.62 15.33 9.81
N ALA A 336 3.51 14.79 10.32
CA ALA A 336 3.17 13.37 10.17
C ALA A 336 2.96 12.97 8.70
N ALA A 337 2.38 13.84 7.86
CA ALA A 337 2.18 13.58 6.43
C ALA A 337 3.48 13.52 5.62
N GLN A 338 4.59 14.03 6.19
CA GLN A 338 5.92 13.93 5.60
C GLN A 338 6.66 12.65 6.04
N ALA A 339 6.09 11.85 6.95
CA ALA A 339 6.65 10.53 7.23
C ALA A 339 6.45 9.60 6.03
N GLY A 340 7.49 8.88 5.62
CA GLY A 340 7.42 8.01 4.45
C GLY A 340 8.78 7.65 3.89
N VAL A 341 8.78 7.16 2.65
CA VAL A 341 9.98 6.74 1.96
C VAL A 341 10.48 7.86 1.07
N TYR A 342 11.74 8.25 1.28
CA TYR A 342 12.45 9.21 0.46
C TYR A 342 13.52 8.52 -0.38
N SER A 343 13.64 8.91 -1.64
CA SER A 343 14.75 8.50 -2.51
C SER A 343 15.19 9.68 -3.37
N VAL A 344 16.33 9.56 -4.03
CA VAL A 344 16.80 10.60 -4.95
C VAL A 344 17.29 10.00 -6.25
N VAL A 345 16.90 10.63 -7.34
CA VAL A 345 17.40 10.34 -8.67
C VAL A 345 18.54 11.30 -8.98
N ALA A 346 19.73 10.78 -9.27
CA ALA A 346 20.82 11.56 -9.84
C ALA A 346 20.83 11.36 -11.36
N THR A 347 21.04 12.42 -12.13
CA THR A 347 21.10 12.40 -13.59
C THR A 347 22.44 12.91 -14.09
N ASN A 348 22.86 12.46 -15.26
CA ASN A 348 23.97 13.02 -16.03
C ASN A 348 23.50 13.28 -17.47
N GLY A 349 23.84 14.45 -18.01
CA GLY A 349 23.53 14.79 -19.40
C GLY A 349 23.38 16.30 -19.65
N SER A 350 23.63 16.70 -20.89
CA SER A 350 23.46 18.06 -21.39
C SER A 350 21.98 18.35 -21.72
N PRO A 351 21.46 19.58 -21.52
CA PRO A 351 20.05 19.91 -21.76
C PRO A 351 19.56 19.73 -23.21
N VAL A 352 20.45 19.42 -24.16
CA VAL A 352 20.16 19.37 -25.60
C VAL A 352 19.53 18.04 -26.06
N SER A 353 19.61 16.96 -25.26
CA SER A 353 18.91 15.69 -25.54
C SER A 353 18.33 15.13 -24.24
N GLN A 354 17.01 15.16 -24.09
CA GLN A 354 16.31 14.52 -22.95
C GLN A 354 16.39 13.00 -23.00
N ASN A 355 16.67 12.41 -24.17
CA ASN A 355 16.64 10.97 -24.41
C ASN A 355 17.98 10.27 -24.10
N ASP A 356 19.07 11.02 -23.88
CA ASP A 356 20.41 10.48 -23.57
C ASP A 356 20.82 10.67 -22.09
N ARG A 357 19.87 11.05 -21.21
CA ARG A 357 20.18 11.24 -19.80
C ARG A 357 20.31 9.90 -19.09
N ASN A 358 21.54 9.51 -18.80
CA ASN A 358 21.78 8.42 -17.85
C ASN A 358 21.42 8.90 -16.44
N TYR A 359 20.80 8.04 -15.65
CA TYR A 359 20.46 8.35 -14.27
C TYR A 359 20.65 7.14 -13.38
N ALA A 360 20.79 7.39 -12.09
CA ALA A 360 20.71 6.36 -11.06
C ALA A 360 19.74 6.80 -9.99
N SER A 361 19.09 5.84 -9.35
CA SER A 361 18.28 6.06 -8.16
C SER A 361 19.03 5.59 -6.92
N SER A 362 18.95 6.36 -5.84
CA SER A 362 19.42 5.91 -4.54
C SER A 362 18.54 4.79 -4.00
N GLN A 363 19.00 4.13 -2.93
CA GLN A 363 18.11 3.33 -2.10
C GLN A 363 17.03 4.25 -1.49
N GLY A 364 15.84 3.70 -1.26
CA GLY A 364 14.79 4.37 -0.49
C GLY A 364 15.13 4.33 0.99
N VAL A 365 14.91 5.44 1.69
CA VAL A 365 15.10 5.54 3.14
C VAL A 365 13.82 5.98 3.82
N SER A 366 13.54 5.39 4.97
CA SER A 366 12.41 5.77 5.78
C SER A 366 12.76 6.99 6.62
N VAL A 367 11.92 8.04 6.54
CA VAL A 367 11.88 9.10 7.54
C VAL A 367 10.62 8.92 8.36
N SER A 368 10.76 8.71 9.66
CA SER A 368 9.65 8.55 10.59
C SER A 368 9.51 9.77 11.50
N ALA A 369 8.27 10.11 11.81
CA ALA A 369 7.95 11.13 12.80
C ALA A 369 7.79 10.48 14.17
N GLU A 370 8.47 11.02 15.18
CA GLU A 370 8.24 10.66 16.58
C GLU A 370 7.67 11.85 17.36
N SER A 371 6.81 11.55 18.33
CA SER A 371 6.35 12.52 19.33
C SER A 371 6.58 11.94 20.72
N PHE A 372 7.34 12.64 21.55
CA PHE A 372 7.48 12.32 22.98
C PHE A 372 6.79 13.40 23.79
N SER A 373 5.76 13.02 24.54
CA SER A 373 5.16 13.89 25.55
C SER A 373 5.73 13.54 26.92
N LEU A 374 6.48 14.47 27.51
CA LEU A 374 6.91 14.36 28.91
C LEU A 374 5.82 14.97 29.81
N TYR A 375 5.28 14.14 30.71
CA TYR A 375 4.28 14.56 31.69
C TYR A 375 4.94 14.75 33.06
N PRO A 376 4.68 15.86 33.78
CA PRO A 376 5.12 16.01 35.14
C PRO A 376 4.37 15.00 36.02
N VAL A 377 5.13 14.31 36.87
CA VAL A 377 4.61 13.38 37.86
C VAL A 377 4.79 14.02 39.24
N ILE A 378 3.68 14.22 39.94
CA ILE A 378 3.66 14.70 41.32
C ILE A 378 3.66 13.46 42.22
N THR A 379 4.75 13.29 42.98
CA THR A 379 4.88 12.23 43.98
C THR A 379 4.38 12.73 45.33
N ILE A 380 3.41 12.02 45.91
CA ILE A 380 2.83 12.32 47.22
C ILE A 380 3.33 11.29 48.23
N ASN A 381 4.26 11.72 49.09
CA ASN A 381 4.70 10.95 50.26
C ASN A 381 3.79 11.25 51.47
N GLY A 382 2.52 10.90 51.34
CA GLY A 382 1.48 11.16 52.34
C GLY A 382 1.39 10.12 53.44
N ILE A 383 0.62 10.41 54.49
CA ILE A 383 0.28 9.45 55.53
C ILE A 383 -0.77 8.48 54.97
N ASN A 384 -0.58 7.18 55.20
CA ASN A 384 -1.51 6.14 54.76
C ASN A 384 -2.93 6.39 55.32
N GLY A 385 -3.92 6.35 54.44
CA GLY A 385 -5.33 6.59 54.76
C GLY A 385 -5.78 8.04 54.60
N ASN A 386 -4.86 9.00 54.44
CA ASN A 386 -5.22 10.40 54.22
C ASN A 386 -5.50 10.69 52.73
N THR A 387 -6.48 11.55 52.48
CA THR A 387 -6.82 12.05 51.14
C THR A 387 -6.10 13.36 50.86
N TYR A 388 -5.43 13.43 49.72
CA TYR A 388 -4.70 14.61 49.26
C TYR A 388 -5.27 15.09 47.94
N ALA A 389 -5.41 16.41 47.78
CA ALA A 389 -5.70 17.05 46.52
C ALA A 389 -4.42 17.65 45.92
N VAL A 390 -4.08 17.24 44.69
CA VAL A 390 -3.12 17.96 43.86
C VAL A 390 -3.86 19.07 43.16
N GLN A 391 -3.38 20.30 43.30
CA GLN A 391 -3.95 21.47 42.65
C GLN A 391 -2.90 22.16 41.81
N TYR A 392 -3.33 22.87 40.78
CA TYR A 392 -2.47 23.66 39.93
C TYR A 392 -2.99 25.10 39.73
N THR A 393 -2.08 25.99 39.36
CA THR A 393 -2.40 27.34 38.85
C THR A 393 -1.49 27.64 37.66
N THR A 394 -1.95 28.51 36.75
CA THR A 394 -1.14 29.01 35.63
C THR A 394 -0.37 30.29 35.96
N SER A 395 -0.66 30.92 37.10
CA SER A 395 -0.02 32.15 37.56
C SER A 395 0.11 32.19 39.08
N LEU A 396 1.24 32.69 39.58
CA LEU A 396 1.45 32.97 41.01
C LEU A 396 1.20 34.45 41.36
N THR A 397 0.73 35.26 40.42
CA THR A 397 0.38 36.66 40.68
C THR A 397 -0.93 36.72 41.49
N PRO A 398 -0.95 37.35 42.68
CA PRO A 398 -2.17 37.44 43.49
C PRO A 398 -3.30 38.24 42.81
N PRO A 399 -4.58 37.88 43.02
CA PRO A 399 -5.03 36.71 43.79
C PRO A 399 -4.80 35.39 43.04
N VAL A 400 -4.24 34.39 43.74
CA VAL A 400 -3.89 33.10 43.13
C VAL A 400 -5.08 32.15 43.22
N THR A 401 -5.65 31.80 42.06
CA THR A 401 -6.72 30.80 41.94
C THR A 401 -6.12 29.43 41.70
N TRP A 402 -6.45 28.46 42.56
CA TRP A 402 -5.98 27.07 42.44
C TRP A 402 -7.12 26.15 41.99
N THR A 403 -6.85 25.34 40.97
CA THR A 403 -7.78 24.36 40.43
C THR A 403 -7.32 22.96 40.83
N THR A 404 -8.24 22.11 41.27
CA THR A 404 -7.92 20.71 41.60
C THR A 404 -7.63 19.92 40.33
N LEU A 405 -6.44 19.32 40.26
CA LEU A 405 -6.02 18.39 39.22
C LEU A 405 -6.57 16.98 39.51
N SER A 406 -6.36 16.50 40.74
CA SER A 406 -6.75 15.15 41.16
C SER A 406 -6.82 15.07 42.68
N THR A 407 -7.63 14.14 43.19
CA THR A 407 -7.74 13.81 44.62
C THR A 407 -7.47 12.33 44.78
N THR A 408 -6.59 11.95 45.71
CA THR A 408 -6.24 10.55 45.94
C THR A 408 -6.02 10.26 47.41
N THR A 409 -6.50 9.10 47.88
CA THR A 409 -6.18 8.58 49.21
C THR A 409 -4.90 7.78 49.13
N VAL A 410 -3.89 8.18 49.89
CA VAL A 410 -2.57 7.55 49.85
C VAL A 410 -2.62 6.23 50.63
N GLY A 411 -2.15 5.14 50.00
CA GLY A 411 -2.06 3.80 50.60
C GLY A 411 -0.71 3.54 51.26
N THR A 412 -0.28 2.28 51.31
CA THR A 412 1.08 1.90 51.72
C THR A 412 2.08 2.20 50.60
N GLY A 413 2.58 3.44 50.55
CA GLY A 413 3.59 3.88 49.59
C GLY A 413 3.27 5.25 48.95
N PRO A 414 4.20 5.83 48.19
CA PRO A 414 3.97 7.08 47.47
C PRO A 414 2.85 6.94 46.45
N ALA A 415 1.95 7.93 46.39
CA ALA A 415 1.01 8.05 45.28
C ALA A 415 1.61 8.92 44.17
N TYR A 416 1.32 8.57 42.91
CA TYR A 416 1.80 9.30 41.75
C TYR A 416 0.61 9.90 40.99
N ILE A 417 0.64 11.21 40.78
CA ILE A 417 -0.35 11.93 39.97
C ILE A 417 0.35 12.48 38.74
N VAL A 418 -0.13 12.07 37.56
CA VAL A 418 0.35 12.56 36.27
C VAL A 418 -0.54 13.71 35.81
N ASP A 419 0.04 14.81 35.33
CA ASP A 419 -0.71 15.86 34.63
C ASP A 419 -0.60 15.68 33.11
N PRO A 420 -1.61 15.08 32.45
CA PRO A 420 -1.57 14.86 31.01
C PRO A 420 -1.77 16.14 30.18
N ALA A 421 -2.16 17.27 30.79
CA ALA A 421 -2.55 18.47 30.06
C ALA A 421 -1.41 19.50 29.86
N THR A 422 -0.25 19.29 30.48
CA THR A 422 0.92 20.19 30.35
C THR A 422 1.71 20.15 29.04
N PRO A 423 1.73 19.08 28.22
CA PRO A 423 2.48 19.11 26.96
C PRO A 423 2.01 20.20 25.97
N MET A 424 0.85 20.83 26.21
CA MET A 424 0.32 21.92 25.39
C MET A 424 0.95 23.32 25.65
N GLY A 425 2.16 23.40 26.20
CA GLY A 425 2.88 24.68 26.38
C GLY A 425 2.33 25.60 27.48
N ILE A 426 1.52 25.08 28.41
CA ILE A 426 0.92 25.87 29.49
C ILE A 426 1.84 25.83 30.72
N LYS A 427 2.32 27.00 31.16
CA LYS A 427 3.05 27.13 32.44
C LYS A 427 2.11 26.75 33.59
N ARG A 428 2.46 25.73 34.37
CA ARG A 428 1.71 25.30 35.58
C ARG A 428 2.61 25.29 36.81
N PHE A 429 2.04 25.68 37.94
CA PHE A 429 2.60 25.53 39.28
C PHE A 429 1.70 24.59 40.07
N TYR A 430 2.28 23.72 40.88
CA TYR A 430 1.55 22.68 41.61
C TYR A 430 1.64 22.90 43.11
N ARG A 431 0.60 22.46 43.83
CA ARG A 431 0.63 22.25 45.27
C ARG A 431 -0.11 20.97 45.62
N VAL A 432 0.25 20.38 46.74
CA VAL A 432 -0.47 19.27 47.35
C VAL A 432 -1.06 19.76 48.66
N ILE A 433 -2.35 19.55 48.86
CA ILE A 433 -3.06 19.89 50.09
C ILE A 433 -3.71 18.63 50.68
N LEU A 434 -3.75 18.54 52.00
CA LEU A 434 -4.57 17.57 52.70
C LEU A 434 -6.04 18.01 52.59
N GLN A 435 -6.94 17.08 52.28
CA GLN A 435 -8.38 17.34 52.27
C GLN A 435 -9.04 17.04 53.61
#